data_AF-A0A8I3AGL5-F1
#
_entry.id   AF-A0A8I3AGL5-F1
#
_cell.length_a   1.000
_cell.length_b   1.000
_cell.length_c   1.000
_cell.angle_alpha   90.00
_cell.angle_beta   90.00
_cell.angle_gamma   90.00
#
_symmetry.space_group_name_H-M   'P 1'
#
loop_
_entity.id
_entity.type
_entity.pdbx_description
1 polymer ?
#
loop_
_entity_poly.entity_id
_entity_poly.type
_entity_poly.pdbx_seq_one_letter_code
_entity_poly.pdbx_strand_id
1 'polypeptide(L)'
;MPPTMTSSTAREQLFDAACRFCDDFAHKQTTDTLLTHFSSIHPCEVLEHGLARFAPFLGNPFSGHDGVRHYFNTVAALITYEDMHFSEYIVDDEARKVSVKGTATFTWITTCEGWDETFAYVLDFDDQNKIDRYQIWGDTGALYLASQGRLREVSLVVLLPFTVLTGWKPLNVLSTDN
;
A
#
# COMPACT_ATOMS: atom_id res chain seq x y z
N MET A 1 0.44 25.88 41.44
CA MET A 1 0.19 24.45 41.13
C MET A 1 1.16 24.05 40.05
N PRO A 2 1.92 22.95 40.19
CA PRO A 2 2.62 22.39 39.04
C PRO A 2 1.57 21.85 38.04
N PRO A 3 1.83 21.93 36.72
CA PRO A 3 0.92 21.35 35.73
C PRO A 3 0.87 19.83 35.91
N THR A 4 -0.33 19.28 35.96
CA THR A 4 -0.55 17.83 35.96
C THR A 4 -0.12 17.29 34.60
N MET A 5 1.04 16.63 34.53
CA MET A 5 1.43 15.86 33.34
C MET A 5 0.46 14.68 33.20
N THR A 6 -0.52 14.81 32.33
CA THR A 6 -1.36 13.69 31.91
C THR A 6 -0.49 12.74 31.10
N SER A 7 -0.23 11.54 31.63
CA SER A 7 0.39 10.45 30.88
C SER A 7 -0.47 10.09 29.67
N SER A 8 0.13 9.93 28.49
CA SER A 8 -0.59 9.49 27.30
C SER A 8 -1.17 8.08 27.49
N THR A 9 -2.35 7.86 26.92
CA THR A 9 -3.01 6.55 26.91
C THR A 9 -2.29 5.58 25.97
N ALA A 10 -2.46 4.27 26.17
CA ALA A 10 -1.90 3.26 25.26
C ALA A 10 -2.36 3.49 23.81
N ARG A 11 -3.65 3.85 23.63
CA ARG A 11 -4.23 4.20 22.34
C ARG A 11 -3.50 5.36 21.65
N GLU A 12 -3.24 6.45 22.38
CA GLU A 12 -2.49 7.61 21.86
C GLU A 12 -1.04 7.25 21.52
N GLN A 13 -0.38 6.44 22.35
CA GLN A 13 1.00 6.02 22.10
C GLN A 13 1.14 5.16 20.83
N LEU A 14 0.20 4.24 20.60
CA LEU A 14 0.15 3.41 19.39
C LEU A 14 -0.14 4.26 18.15
N PHE A 15 -1.10 5.20 18.25
CA PHE A 15 -1.37 6.16 17.19
C PHE A 15 -0.11 6.97 16.83
N ASP A 16 0.56 7.56 17.82
CA ASP A 16 1.77 8.37 17.61
C ASP A 16 2.93 7.54 17.05
N ALA A 17 3.06 6.26 17.42
CA ALA A 17 4.05 5.37 16.85
C ALA A 17 3.75 5.05 15.37
N ALA A 18 2.50 4.75 15.05
CA ALA A 18 2.07 4.51 13.67
C ALA A 18 2.27 5.76 12.79
N CYS A 19 1.88 6.94 13.27
CA CYS A 19 2.07 8.20 12.55
C CYS A 19 3.54 8.46 12.24
N ARG A 20 4.44 8.31 13.23
CA ARG A 20 5.88 8.52 13.00
C ARG A 20 6.46 7.58 11.93
N PHE A 21 6.10 6.30 11.97
CA PHE A 21 6.53 5.36 10.93
C PHE A 21 5.98 5.75 9.55
N CYS A 22 4.69 6.06 9.47
CA CYS A 22 4.03 6.44 8.22
C CYS A 22 4.59 7.76 7.66
N ASP A 23 4.87 8.74 8.52
CA ASP A 23 5.47 10.02 8.15
C ASP A 23 6.90 9.82 7.64
N ASP A 24 7.73 9.03 8.34
CA ASP A 24 9.09 8.74 7.89
C ASP A 24 9.08 8.00 6.54
N PHE A 25 8.14 7.07 6.34
CA PHE A 25 7.96 6.39 5.06
C PHE A 25 7.51 7.37 3.96
N ALA A 26 6.49 8.20 4.20
CA ALA A 26 6.01 9.20 3.23
C ALA A 26 7.13 10.18 2.81
N HIS A 27 8.00 10.57 3.75
CA HIS A 27 9.12 11.48 3.50
C HIS A 27 10.38 10.79 2.94
N LYS A 28 10.29 9.51 2.55
CA LYS A 28 11.40 8.74 1.98
C LYS A 28 12.64 8.71 2.87
N GLN A 29 12.44 8.56 4.18
CA GLN A 29 13.55 8.40 5.11
C GLN A 29 14.39 7.16 4.76
N THR A 30 15.64 7.14 5.23
CA THR A 30 16.57 6.04 4.92
C THR A 30 16.08 4.72 5.52
N THR A 31 16.48 3.59 4.92
CA THR A 31 16.19 2.26 5.47
C THR A 31 16.65 2.11 6.92
N ASP A 32 17.77 2.73 7.31
CA ASP A 32 18.23 2.73 8.70
C ASP A 32 17.28 3.49 9.63
N THR A 33 16.77 4.64 9.21
CA THR A 33 15.73 5.37 9.94
C THR A 33 14.45 4.54 10.08
N LEU A 34 13.98 3.93 8.99
CA LEU A 34 12.77 3.11 8.99
C LEU A 34 12.90 1.91 9.94
N LEU A 35 14.07 1.26 9.97
CA LEU A 35 14.33 0.14 10.87
C LEU A 35 14.25 0.52 12.35
N THR A 36 14.48 1.79 12.71
CA THR A 36 14.34 2.23 14.12
C THR A 36 12.91 2.10 14.65
N HIS A 37 11.90 1.98 13.79
CA HIS A 37 10.52 1.75 14.19
C HIS A 37 10.20 0.28 14.51
N PHE A 38 11.07 -0.66 14.13
CA PHE A 38 10.81 -2.09 14.28
C PHE A 38 11.33 -2.66 15.61
N SER A 39 10.66 -3.70 16.09
CA SER A 39 10.97 -4.34 17.37
C SER A 39 12.34 -5.02 17.33
N SER A 40 13.17 -4.71 18.34
CA SER A 40 14.44 -5.41 18.58
C SER A 40 14.31 -6.53 19.62
N ILE A 41 13.15 -6.63 20.30
CA ILE A 41 12.91 -7.59 21.39
C ILE A 41 12.08 -8.79 20.94
N HIS A 42 11.26 -8.62 19.90
CA HIS A 42 10.52 -9.69 19.25
C HIS A 42 10.96 -9.80 17.78
N PRO A 43 10.88 -11.00 17.18
CA PRO A 43 11.12 -11.16 15.75
C PRO A 43 10.13 -10.29 14.96
N CYS A 44 10.63 -9.25 14.31
CA CYS A 44 9.82 -8.41 13.45
C CYS A 44 9.63 -9.05 12.06
N GLU A 45 8.53 -8.74 11.38
CA GLU A 45 8.24 -9.26 10.04
C GLU A 45 7.51 -8.23 9.17
N VAL A 46 7.82 -8.23 7.87
CA VAL A 46 7.05 -7.52 6.84
C VAL A 46 6.40 -8.53 5.89
N LEU A 47 5.12 -8.32 5.56
CA LEU A 47 4.40 -9.10 4.56
C LEU A 47 3.54 -8.18 3.70
N GLU A 48 3.94 -8.03 2.43
CA GLU A 48 3.06 -7.43 1.42
C GLU A 48 2.26 -8.54 0.73
N HIS A 49 0.93 -8.47 0.90
CA HIS A 49 0.03 -9.49 0.40
C HIS A 49 -0.12 -9.38 -1.11
N GLY A 50 -0.01 -10.53 -1.77
CA GLY A 50 -0.08 -10.60 -3.22
C GLY A 50 0.47 -11.91 -3.72
N LEU A 51 0.42 -12.10 -5.04
CA LEU A 51 0.98 -13.28 -5.66
C LEU A 51 2.48 -13.08 -5.90
N ALA A 52 3.32 -13.90 -5.29
CA ALA A 52 4.79 -13.78 -5.35
C ALA A 52 5.39 -13.74 -6.76
N ARG A 53 4.66 -14.24 -7.77
CA ARG A 53 5.11 -14.16 -9.18
C ARG A 53 5.00 -12.76 -9.78
N PHE A 54 4.27 -11.85 -9.16
CA PHE A 54 4.04 -10.50 -9.68
C PHE A 54 5.17 -9.53 -9.31
N ALA A 55 5.78 -9.69 -8.13
CA ALA A 55 6.96 -8.94 -7.72
C ALA A 55 7.68 -9.68 -6.58
N PRO A 56 9.02 -9.51 -6.44
CA PRO A 56 9.82 -10.28 -5.48
C PRO A 56 9.52 -9.99 -4.01
N PHE A 57 8.85 -8.87 -3.71
CA PHE A 57 8.44 -8.49 -2.35
C PHE A 57 7.02 -8.94 -1.98
N LEU A 58 6.28 -9.57 -2.89
CA LEU A 58 4.90 -10.01 -2.65
C LEU A 58 4.83 -11.46 -2.14
N GLY A 59 3.86 -11.71 -1.25
CA GLY A 59 3.37 -13.03 -0.89
C GLY A 59 4.29 -13.88 -0.01
N ASN A 60 5.50 -13.41 0.30
CA ASN A 60 6.41 -14.07 1.23
C ASN A 60 6.80 -13.13 2.37
N PRO A 61 6.87 -13.63 3.62
CA PRO A 61 7.30 -12.82 4.74
C PRO A 61 8.80 -12.52 4.72
N PHE A 62 9.15 -11.31 5.15
CA PHE A 62 10.51 -10.84 5.39
C PHE A 62 10.74 -10.74 6.90
N SER A 63 11.36 -11.75 7.49
CA SER A 63 11.48 -11.86 8.95
C SER A 63 12.85 -11.39 9.48
N GLY A 64 12.84 -10.84 10.69
CA GLY A 64 13.99 -10.25 11.36
C GLY A 64 14.43 -8.92 10.72
N HIS A 65 15.29 -8.18 11.42
CA HIS A 65 15.79 -6.88 10.96
C HIS A 65 16.45 -6.94 9.57
N ASP A 66 17.21 -8.02 9.28
CA ASP A 66 17.82 -8.22 7.96
C ASP A 66 16.78 -8.46 6.88
N GLY A 67 15.71 -9.21 7.18
CA GLY A 67 14.57 -9.39 6.29
C GLY A 67 13.85 -8.07 6.02
N VAL A 68 13.51 -7.32 7.07
CA VAL A 68 12.86 -6.00 6.94
C VAL A 68 13.71 -5.03 6.12
N ARG A 69 15.04 -5.01 6.35
CA ARG A 69 15.98 -4.25 5.52
C ARG A 69 15.93 -4.67 4.06
N HIS A 70 15.94 -5.99 3.82
CA HIS A 70 15.89 -6.54 2.47
C HIS A 70 14.58 -6.17 1.76
N TYR A 71 13.45 -6.17 2.46
CA TYR A 71 12.16 -5.70 1.94
C TYR A 71 12.25 -4.25 1.45
N PHE A 72 12.64 -3.31 2.32
CA PHE A 72 12.70 -1.88 1.94
C PHE A 72 13.65 -1.64 0.77
N ASN A 73 14.81 -2.29 0.77
CA ASN A 73 15.77 -2.17 -0.32
C ASN A 73 15.22 -2.76 -1.64
N THR A 74 14.47 -3.87 -1.57
CA THR A 74 13.86 -4.51 -2.75
C THR A 74 12.76 -3.63 -3.34
N VAL A 75 11.88 -3.08 -2.50
CA VAL A 75 10.83 -2.15 -2.94
C VAL A 75 11.45 -0.90 -3.58
N ALA A 76 12.41 -0.26 -2.90
CA ALA A 76 13.07 0.95 -3.40
C ALA A 76 13.87 0.75 -4.70
N ALA A 77 14.31 -0.48 -4.99
CA ALA A 77 14.99 -0.81 -6.25
C ALA A 77 14.04 -0.94 -7.44
N LEU A 78 12.75 -1.17 -7.21
CA LEU A 78 11.77 -1.48 -8.26
C LEU A 78 10.74 -0.38 -8.45
N ILE A 79 10.37 0.30 -7.37
CA ILE A 79 9.26 1.25 -7.35
C ILE A 79 9.69 2.54 -6.64
N THR A 80 9.29 3.67 -7.19
CA THR A 80 9.30 4.97 -6.52
C THR A 80 7.87 5.47 -6.33
N TYR A 81 7.67 6.47 -5.49
CA TYR A 81 6.37 7.08 -5.25
C TYR A 81 6.46 8.59 -5.03
N GLU A 82 5.35 9.28 -5.20
CA GLU A 82 5.15 10.69 -4.84
C GLU A 82 3.78 10.90 -4.21
N ASP A 83 3.59 12.07 -3.60
CA ASP A 83 2.32 12.50 -2.98
C ASP A 83 1.74 11.46 -2.01
N MET A 84 2.60 10.83 -1.21
CA MET A 84 2.20 9.83 -0.24
C MET A 84 1.54 10.47 0.98
N HIS A 85 0.33 10.01 1.28
CA HIS A 85 -0.48 10.50 2.40
C HIS A 85 -1.10 9.34 3.18
N PHE A 86 -1.12 9.47 4.49
CA PHE A 86 -1.72 8.51 5.41
C PHE A 86 -2.91 9.12 6.14
N SER A 87 -3.99 8.36 6.27
CA SER A 87 -5.25 8.81 6.85
C SER A 87 -6.03 7.63 7.44
N GLU A 88 -7.14 7.93 8.13
CA GLU A 88 -8.07 6.90 8.64
C GLU A 88 -7.40 5.85 9.55
N TYR A 89 -6.59 6.33 10.49
CA TYR A 89 -5.98 5.47 11.51
C TYR A 89 -7.05 4.89 12.45
N ILE A 90 -7.07 3.57 12.57
CA ILE A 90 -7.91 2.82 13.48
C ILE A 90 -7.02 2.09 14.47
N VAL A 91 -7.10 2.47 15.74
CA VAL A 91 -6.32 1.89 16.82
C VAL A 91 -7.16 0.86 17.57
N ASP A 92 -6.58 -0.32 17.74
CA ASP A 92 -7.02 -1.38 18.66
C ASP A 92 -5.94 -1.53 19.73
N ASP A 93 -6.16 -0.92 20.90
CA ASP A 93 -5.21 -0.92 22.00
C ASP A 93 -5.18 -2.24 22.80
N GLU A 94 -6.24 -3.05 22.72
CA GLU A 94 -6.26 -4.38 23.33
C GLU A 94 -5.37 -5.35 22.54
N ALA A 95 -5.47 -5.33 21.21
CA ALA A 95 -4.63 -6.14 20.33
C ALA A 95 -3.26 -5.51 20.03
N ARG A 96 -3.04 -4.25 20.45
CA ARG A 96 -1.86 -3.42 20.12
C ARG A 96 -1.63 -3.29 18.62
N LYS A 97 -2.68 -2.95 17.88
CA LYS A 97 -2.65 -2.83 16.41
C LYS A 97 -3.12 -1.46 15.96
N VAL A 98 -2.56 -1.01 14.84
CA VAL A 98 -3.05 0.15 14.11
C VAL A 98 -3.25 -0.23 12.65
N SER A 99 -4.48 -0.06 12.17
CA SER A 99 -4.79 -0.12 10.74
C SER A 99 -4.81 1.29 10.18
N VAL A 100 -4.25 1.50 8.99
CA VAL A 100 -4.17 2.82 8.36
C VAL A 100 -4.37 2.72 6.86
N LYS A 101 -5.05 3.71 6.28
CA LYS A 101 -5.19 3.86 4.84
C LYS A 101 -4.09 4.78 4.32
N GLY A 102 -3.39 4.34 3.28
CA GLY A 102 -2.43 5.16 2.55
C GLY A 102 -2.87 5.41 1.12
N THR A 103 -2.46 6.55 0.57
CA THR A 103 -2.61 6.89 -0.86
C THR A 103 -1.29 7.43 -1.38
N ALA A 104 -0.90 7.09 -2.61
CA ALA A 104 0.27 7.65 -3.27
C ALA A 104 0.18 7.42 -4.78
N THR A 105 0.97 8.15 -5.57
CA THR A 105 1.23 7.80 -6.96
C THR A 105 2.52 6.98 -7.01
N PHE A 106 2.40 5.68 -7.32
CA PHE A 106 3.56 4.80 -7.49
C PHE A 106 4.01 4.76 -8.94
N THR A 107 5.28 4.50 -9.17
CA THR A 107 5.86 4.32 -10.51
C THR A 107 6.85 3.17 -10.49
N TRP A 108 6.65 2.22 -11.40
CA TRP A 108 7.64 1.17 -11.64
C TRP A 108 8.84 1.76 -12.41
N ILE A 109 10.03 1.65 -11.83
CA ILE A 109 11.21 2.43 -12.26
C ILE A 109 11.64 2.09 -13.69
N THR A 110 11.68 0.81 -14.05
CA THR A 110 12.25 0.40 -15.35
C THR A 110 11.34 0.64 -16.54
N THR A 111 10.02 0.64 -16.33
CA THR A 111 9.00 0.83 -17.38
C THR A 111 8.46 2.26 -17.41
N CYS A 112 8.71 3.04 -16.35
CA CYS A 112 8.17 4.37 -16.14
C CYS A 112 6.64 4.42 -16.18
N GLU A 113 5.97 3.30 -15.90
CA GLU A 113 4.52 3.26 -15.74
C GLU A 113 4.16 3.46 -14.28
N GLY A 114 3.23 4.38 -14.04
CA GLY A 114 2.76 4.73 -12.72
C GLY A 114 1.24 4.65 -12.60
N TRP A 115 0.80 4.51 -11.35
CA TRP A 115 -0.61 4.39 -10.99
C TRP A 115 -0.88 5.10 -9.67
N ASP A 116 -2.11 5.60 -9.52
CA ASP A 116 -2.61 6.08 -8.25
C ASP A 116 -3.09 4.88 -7.43
N GLU A 117 -2.56 4.75 -6.23
CA GLU A 117 -2.81 3.63 -5.34
C GLU A 117 -3.58 4.08 -4.10
N THR A 118 -4.50 3.24 -3.64
CA THR A 118 -5.03 3.28 -2.28
C THR A 118 -4.74 1.94 -1.63
N PHE A 119 -3.89 1.97 -0.62
CA PHE A 119 -3.41 0.78 0.07
C PHE A 119 -3.76 0.83 1.55
N ALA A 120 -3.64 -0.31 2.23
CA ALA A 120 -3.86 -0.42 3.67
C ALA A 120 -2.65 -1.05 4.35
N TYR A 121 -2.27 -0.51 5.51
CA TYR A 121 -1.36 -1.16 6.43
C TYR A 121 -2.10 -1.70 7.64
N VAL A 122 -1.61 -2.82 8.18
CA VAL A 122 -1.88 -3.26 9.54
C VAL A 122 -0.54 -3.40 10.25
N LEU A 123 -0.36 -2.60 11.30
CA LEU A 123 0.84 -2.53 12.12
C LEU A 123 0.54 -3.15 13.48
N ASP A 124 1.21 -4.24 13.83
CA ASP A 124 1.19 -4.82 15.17
C ASP A 124 2.41 -4.30 15.95
N PHE A 125 2.22 -4.01 17.24
CA PHE A 125 3.23 -3.37 18.08
C PHE A 125 3.58 -4.18 19.33
N ASP A 126 4.87 -4.24 19.63
CA ASP A 126 5.39 -4.77 20.88
C ASP A 126 5.10 -3.85 22.08
N ASP A 127 5.47 -4.27 23.29
CA ASP A 127 5.28 -3.52 24.54
C ASP A 127 6.03 -2.17 24.58
N GLN A 128 6.97 -1.93 23.66
CA GLN A 128 7.74 -0.69 23.52
C GLN A 128 7.20 0.23 22.40
N ASN A 129 6.02 -0.10 21.86
CA ASN A 129 5.41 0.58 20.72
C ASN A 129 6.33 0.55 19.47
N LYS A 130 7.06 -0.55 19.28
CA LYS A 130 7.81 -0.85 18.05
C LYS A 130 7.08 -1.89 17.23
N ILE A 131 7.17 -1.77 15.91
CA ILE A 131 6.46 -2.64 14.97
C ILE A 131 7.09 -4.04 14.99
N ASP A 132 6.32 -5.07 15.34
CA ASP A 132 6.74 -6.46 15.21
C ASP A 132 6.11 -7.14 13.98
N ARG A 133 4.98 -6.62 13.47
CA ARG A 133 4.41 -7.08 12.20
C ARG A 133 3.90 -5.91 11.37
N TYR A 134 4.39 -5.84 10.14
CA TYR A 134 3.98 -4.86 9.14
C TYR A 134 3.32 -5.59 7.97
N GLN A 135 2.00 -5.46 7.82
CA GLN A 135 1.26 -6.08 6.72
C GLN A 135 0.71 -5.02 5.78
N ILE A 136 0.78 -5.30 4.47
CA ILE A 136 0.39 -4.36 3.41
C ILE A 136 -0.57 -5.02 2.42
N TRP A 137 -1.60 -4.30 2.02
CA TRP A 137 -2.50 -4.65 0.91
C TRP A 137 -2.62 -3.48 -0.06
N GLY A 138 -2.45 -3.73 -1.35
CA GLY A 138 -2.63 -2.75 -2.43
C GLY A 138 -3.08 -3.42 -3.75
N ASP A 139 -3.15 -2.64 -4.83
CA ASP A 139 -3.52 -3.10 -6.16
C ASP A 139 -2.36 -3.85 -6.85
N THR A 140 -2.25 -5.13 -6.51
CA THR A 140 -1.28 -6.03 -7.14
C THR A 140 -1.49 -6.20 -8.65
N GLY A 141 -2.68 -5.88 -9.18
CA GLY A 141 -2.97 -5.91 -10.62
C GLY A 141 -2.33 -4.74 -11.35
N ALA A 142 -2.52 -3.51 -10.84
CA ALA A 142 -1.88 -2.31 -11.35
C ALA A 142 -0.35 -2.43 -11.28
N LEU A 143 0.18 -2.86 -10.13
CA LEU A 143 1.60 -3.12 -9.91
C LEU A 143 2.17 -4.12 -10.92
N TYR A 144 1.49 -5.26 -11.11
CA TYR A 144 1.93 -6.27 -12.08
C TYR A 144 1.94 -5.71 -13.50
N LEU A 145 0.88 -5.03 -13.93
CA LEU A 145 0.80 -4.45 -15.27
C LEU A 145 1.87 -3.36 -15.49
N ALA A 146 2.10 -2.51 -14.49
CA ALA A 146 3.15 -1.49 -14.52
C ALA A 146 4.54 -2.13 -14.66
N SER A 147 4.82 -3.22 -13.94
CA SER A 147 6.08 -3.96 -14.05
C SER A 147 6.34 -4.52 -15.46
N GLN A 148 5.27 -4.79 -16.20
CA GLN A 148 5.34 -5.33 -17.57
C GLN A 148 5.28 -4.25 -18.65
N GLY A 149 5.08 -2.97 -18.30
CA GLY A 149 4.90 -1.89 -19.28
C GLY A 149 3.56 -1.99 -20.03
N ARG A 150 2.53 -2.52 -19.35
CA ARG A 150 1.21 -2.84 -19.93
C ARG A 150 0.06 -2.17 -19.22
N LEU A 151 0.32 -1.31 -18.23
CA LEU A 151 -0.71 -0.61 -17.48
C LEU A 151 -1.53 0.31 -18.40
N ARG A 152 -0.86 1.02 -19.31
CA ARG A 152 -1.56 1.95 -20.23
C ARG A 152 -2.49 1.24 -21.21
N GLU A 153 -2.21 -0.01 -21.55
CA GLU A 153 -3.06 -0.81 -22.45
C GLU A 153 -4.48 -0.96 -21.89
N VAL A 154 -4.60 -1.13 -20.57
CA VAL A 154 -5.91 -1.28 -19.91
C VAL A 154 -6.55 0.06 -19.55
N SER A 155 -5.75 1.11 -19.32
CA SER A 155 -6.27 2.48 -19.10
C SER A 155 -6.89 3.07 -20.37
N LEU A 156 -6.37 2.74 -21.55
CA LEU A 156 -6.85 3.24 -22.85
C LEU A 156 -8.22 2.66 -23.25
N VAL A 157 -8.60 1.48 -22.76
CA VAL A 157 -9.89 0.85 -23.08
C VAL A 157 -11.07 1.66 -22.54
N VAL A 158 -10.87 2.49 -21.51
CA VAL A 158 -11.92 3.33 -20.92
C VAL A 158 -12.22 4.58 -21.76
N LEU A 159 -11.34 4.96 -22.70
CA LEU A 159 -11.48 6.18 -23.51
C LEU A 159 -11.91 5.95 -24.96
N LEU A 160 -12.11 4.69 -25.38
CA LEU A 160 -12.78 4.45 -26.66
C LEU A 160 -14.29 4.62 -26.45
N PRO A 161 -14.94 5.57 -27.13
CA PRO A 161 -16.39 5.60 -27.13
C PRO A 161 -16.88 4.25 -27.69
N PHE A 162 -17.93 3.70 -27.08
CA PHE A 162 -18.72 2.60 -27.61
C PHE A 162 -19.34 3.04 -28.95
N THR A 163 -18.53 3.17 -30.00
CA THR A 163 -19.01 3.51 -31.32
C THR A 163 -18.35 2.60 -32.33
N VAL A 164 -19.22 1.76 -32.90
CA VAL A 164 -19.08 1.04 -34.16
C VAL A 164 -18.28 -0.27 -34.11
N LEU A 165 -18.89 -1.34 -33.58
CA LEU A 165 -18.74 -2.69 -34.15
C LEU A 165 -20.00 -3.57 -33.93
N THR A 166 -21.20 -3.01 -34.15
CA THR A 166 -22.36 -3.85 -34.46
C THR A 166 -23.07 -3.28 -35.66
N GLY A 167 -22.87 -3.92 -36.82
CA GLY A 167 -23.64 -3.69 -38.05
C GLY A 167 -25.07 -4.17 -37.91
N TRP A 168 -25.80 -3.66 -36.92
CA TRP A 168 -27.21 -3.97 -36.73
C TRP A 168 -28.03 -2.96 -37.53
N LYS A 169 -28.47 -3.36 -38.73
CA LYS A 169 -29.55 -2.68 -39.42
C LYS A 169 -30.87 -3.16 -38.81
N PRO A 170 -31.78 -2.27 -38.37
CA PRO A 170 -33.12 -2.68 -37.99
C PRO A 170 -33.79 -3.36 -39.19
N LEU A 171 -34.46 -4.49 -38.97
CA LEU A 171 -35.37 -5.03 -39.98
C LEU A 171 -36.50 -4.03 -40.20
N ASN A 172 -36.68 -3.60 -41.44
CA ASN A 172 -37.93 -2.98 -41.87
C ASN A 172 -39.07 -3.96 -41.60
N VAL A 173 -39.99 -3.58 -40.72
CA VAL A 173 -41.27 -4.26 -40.56
C VAL A 173 -42.08 -4.00 -41.81
N LEU A 174 -42.28 -5.06 -42.60
CA LEU A 174 -43.26 -5.08 -43.68
C LEU A 174 -44.67 -4.97 -43.11
N SER A 175 -45.49 -4.18 -43.82
CA SER A 175 -46.93 -4.03 -43.70
C SER A 175 -47.67 -5.31 -43.34
N THR A 176 -48.70 -5.19 -42.51
CA THR A 176 -50.00 -5.79 -42.81
C THR A 176 -51.12 -4.81 -42.51
N ASP A 177 -51.78 -4.36 -43.58
CA ASP A 177 -53.17 -3.92 -43.58
C ASP A 177 -54.09 -4.99 -42.98
N ASN A 178 -54.98 -4.59 -42.07
CA ASN A 178 -56.43 -4.86 -42.13
C ASN A 178 -57.19 -4.03 -41.09
#